data_AF-A0A5J4XVX9-F1
#
_entry.id   AF-A0A5J4XVX9-F1
#
_cell.length_a   1.000
_cell.length_b   1.000
_cell.length_c   1.000
_cell.angle_alpha   90.00
_cell.angle_beta   90.00
_cell.angle_gamma   90.00
#
_symmetry.space_group_name_H-M   'P 1'
#
loop_
_entity.id
_entity.type
_entity.pdbx_description
1 polymer ?
#
loop_
_entity_poly.entity_id
_entity_poly.type
_entity_poly.pdbx_seq_one_letter_code
_entity_poly.pdbx_strand_id
1 'polypeptide(L)'
;MRLPLQAQRTLKAAPAEFAAAPPGAERGVCSQGQSTVLAFPEGPPPPSAELPGWEDRACVSNLDVRRNIFCNRSLNMRSIKAVGFDMDYTLSQYKPETFEKLAHDLTVEKLVGVFGYPEIIATWKFDWRYMVRGLTIDKQRGNILKIDRHKYVKIAYHGFRELSRAERRAIYSDSNFEFDEPDFAMIDTLFSLAEAHLFMQLVELQDSQPDLLPPGKTRPDLYRDVRAAVDLCHRDGSLKQAVAKDPAKYIHEDSRLIGIMDMYRAAGKKLFVATNSLWDYTHVVMNFLLTGRVGSDRNEEWLEYFDVVITGCGKPAFFNSRQAHV
;
A
#
# COMPACT_ATOMS: atom_id res chain seq x y z
N MET A 1 0.20 -17.76 -52.12
CA MET A 1 -1.19 -17.99 -51.69
C MET A 1 -1.75 -16.63 -51.24
N ARG A 2 -2.50 -15.95 -52.13
CA ARG A 2 -3.17 -14.66 -51.88
C ARG A 2 -4.66 -14.94 -51.76
N LEU A 3 -5.32 -14.37 -50.75
CA LEU A 3 -6.78 -14.22 -50.61
C LEU A 3 -7.07 -12.83 -50.02
N PRO A 4 -8.24 -12.22 -50.28
CA PRO A 4 -8.32 -10.83 -50.72
C PRO A 4 -9.05 -9.87 -49.77
N LEU A 5 -8.91 -8.58 -50.10
CA LEU A 5 -9.59 -7.40 -49.56
C LEU A 5 -11.13 -7.46 -49.68
N GLN A 6 -11.80 -7.00 -48.63
CA GLN A 6 -13.07 -6.21 -48.57
C GLN A 6 -13.37 -6.01 -47.07
N ALA A 7 -13.80 -4.88 -46.51
CA ALA A 7 -14.38 -3.66 -47.05
C ALA A 7 -14.05 -2.47 -46.11
N GLN A 8 -13.70 -1.33 -46.68
CA GLN A 8 -13.68 -0.03 -45.99
C GLN A 8 -15.11 0.50 -45.90
N ARG A 9 -15.61 0.75 -44.68
CA ARG A 9 -16.80 1.59 -44.45
C ARG A 9 -16.36 2.95 -43.93
N THR A 10 -16.60 3.96 -44.75
CA THR A 10 -16.47 5.38 -44.47
C THR A 10 -17.57 5.82 -43.49
N LEU A 11 -17.19 6.32 -42.32
CA LEU A 11 -18.08 7.05 -41.42
C LEU A 11 -18.21 8.49 -41.92
N LYS A 12 -19.38 8.81 -42.49
CA LYS A 12 -19.79 10.20 -42.77
C LYS A 12 -20.23 10.86 -41.47
N ALA A 13 -19.64 12.01 -41.16
CA ALA A 13 -20.12 12.93 -40.13
C ALA A 13 -21.47 13.54 -40.54
N ALA A 14 -22.39 13.65 -39.58
CA ALA A 14 -23.65 14.40 -39.71
C ALA A 14 -23.70 15.48 -38.61
N PRO A 15 -24.35 16.63 -38.86
CA PRO A 15 -24.13 17.87 -38.14
C PRO A 15 -24.92 17.96 -36.82
N ALA A 16 -24.41 18.80 -35.92
CA ALA A 16 -25.06 19.16 -34.66
C ALA A 16 -26.16 20.18 -34.90
N GLU A 17 -27.40 19.84 -34.51
CA GLU A 17 -28.51 20.80 -34.35
C GLU A 17 -28.84 20.94 -32.87
N PHE A 18 -28.65 22.17 -32.36
CA PHE A 18 -29.13 22.62 -31.06
C PHE A 18 -30.62 22.96 -31.19
N ALA A 19 -31.49 22.22 -30.51
CA ALA A 19 -32.90 22.58 -30.34
C ALA A 19 -33.15 22.97 -28.87
N ALA A 20 -33.56 24.22 -28.65
CA ALA A 20 -33.94 24.77 -27.36
C ALA A 20 -35.30 24.21 -26.91
N ALA A 21 -35.42 23.80 -25.65
CA ALA A 21 -36.67 23.36 -25.02
C ALA A 21 -37.44 24.56 -24.39
N PRO A 22 -38.79 24.57 -24.43
CA PRO A 22 -39.61 25.68 -23.93
C PRO A 22 -39.80 25.64 -22.39
N PRO A 23 -40.21 26.76 -21.77
CA PRO A 23 -40.26 26.89 -20.32
C PRO A 23 -41.61 26.45 -19.73
N GLY A 24 -41.56 25.87 -18.52
CA GLY A 24 -42.70 25.84 -17.59
C GLY A 24 -43.35 24.48 -17.38
N ALA A 25 -42.86 23.73 -16.39
CA ALA A 25 -43.67 22.81 -15.60
C ALA A 25 -43.03 22.70 -14.20
N GLU A 26 -43.88 22.71 -13.18
CA GLU A 26 -43.60 23.07 -11.80
C GLU A 26 -42.63 22.12 -11.08
N ARG A 27 -41.72 22.71 -10.30
CA ARG A 27 -40.80 21.97 -9.42
C ARG A 27 -41.58 21.42 -8.23
N GLY A 28 -41.91 20.13 -8.29
CA GLY A 28 -42.14 19.34 -7.08
C GLY A 28 -40.86 19.35 -6.25
N VAL A 29 -40.96 19.82 -5.01
CA VAL A 29 -39.88 19.83 -4.03
C VAL A 29 -39.53 18.37 -3.72
N CYS A 30 -38.54 17.83 -4.42
CA CYS A 30 -37.89 16.59 -4.03
C CYS A 30 -36.95 16.95 -2.86
N SER A 31 -37.33 16.53 -1.66
CA SER A 31 -36.50 16.65 -0.47
C SER A 31 -35.14 16.00 -0.74
N GLN A 32 -34.10 16.83 -0.88
CA GLN A 32 -32.72 16.36 -0.89
C GLN A 32 -32.48 15.65 0.45
N GLY A 33 -32.38 14.32 0.39
CA GLY A 33 -31.86 13.55 1.51
C GLY A 33 -30.45 14.08 1.82
N GLN A 34 -30.28 14.59 3.03
CA GLN A 34 -28.97 14.96 3.54
C GLN A 34 -28.12 13.68 3.58
N SER A 35 -27.21 13.52 2.62
CA SER A 35 -26.12 12.55 2.76
C SER A 35 -25.29 12.99 3.96
N THR A 36 -25.51 12.33 5.10
CA THR A 36 -24.74 12.57 6.31
C THR A 36 -23.31 12.15 6.03
N VAL A 37 -22.38 13.11 6.11
CA VAL A 37 -20.95 12.86 6.01
C VAL A 37 -20.56 11.85 7.09
N LEU A 38 -20.08 10.67 6.67
CA LEU A 38 -19.57 9.66 7.60
C LEU A 38 -18.36 10.22 8.35
N ALA A 39 -18.46 10.25 9.67
CA ALA A 39 -17.35 10.59 10.54
C ALA A 39 -16.68 9.30 11.02
N PHE A 40 -15.38 9.15 10.74
CA PHE A 40 -14.59 8.02 11.21
C PHE A 40 -13.90 8.37 12.53
N PRO A 41 -13.76 7.40 13.47
CA PRO A 41 -13.06 7.65 14.72
C PRO A 41 -11.59 7.96 14.46
N GLU A 42 -10.98 8.75 15.35
CA GLU A 42 -9.54 8.97 15.34
C GLU A 42 -8.78 7.67 15.67
N GLY A 43 -7.51 7.58 15.23
CA GLY A 43 -6.62 6.49 15.62
C GLY A 43 -6.59 6.28 17.13
N PRO A 44 -6.49 5.02 17.62
CA PRO A 44 -6.19 4.78 19.02
C PRO A 44 -4.93 5.59 19.38
N PRO A 45 -4.88 6.21 20.57
CA PRO A 45 -3.70 6.96 20.98
C PRO A 45 -2.48 6.04 20.85
N PRO A 46 -1.33 6.56 20.37
CA PRO A 46 -0.11 5.76 20.33
C PRO A 46 0.11 5.15 21.71
N PRO A 47 0.64 3.92 21.81
CA PRO A 47 1.04 3.36 23.09
C PRO A 47 1.83 4.45 23.82
N SER A 48 1.38 4.85 25.01
CA SER A 48 2.01 5.93 25.76
C SER A 48 3.52 5.67 25.77
N ALA A 49 4.32 6.71 25.50
CA ALA A 49 5.79 6.60 25.53
C ALA A 49 6.34 6.05 26.86
N GLU A 50 5.50 6.00 27.90
CA GLU A 50 5.78 5.41 29.19
C GLU A 50 5.93 3.89 29.17
N LEU A 51 5.34 3.14 28.22
CA LEU A 51 5.48 1.67 28.13
C LEU A 51 5.26 1.17 26.69
N PRO A 52 6.32 0.94 25.88
CA PRO A 52 6.16 0.23 24.62
C PRO A 52 5.72 -1.23 24.84
N GLY A 53 4.83 -1.73 23.98
CA GLY A 53 4.13 -3.03 24.11
C GLY A 53 4.98 -4.31 24.02
N TRP A 54 6.29 -4.24 24.31
CA TRP A 54 7.22 -5.36 24.33
C TRP A 54 8.03 -5.47 25.64
N GLU A 55 7.68 -4.72 26.70
CA GLU A 55 8.33 -4.84 28.01
C GLU A 55 8.01 -6.17 28.72
N ASP A 56 8.57 -7.26 28.23
CA ASP A 56 9.25 -8.18 29.13
C ASP A 56 10.57 -7.50 29.50
N ARG A 57 10.86 -7.36 30.80
CA ARG A 57 12.11 -6.80 31.32
C ARG A 57 13.29 -7.68 30.89
N ALA A 58 13.74 -7.53 29.65
CA ALA A 58 14.94 -8.13 29.12
C ALA A 58 16.13 -7.33 29.64
N CYS A 59 17.03 -8.05 30.31
CA CYS A 59 18.35 -7.63 30.78
C CYS A 59 18.88 -6.37 30.09
N VAL A 60 19.02 -5.29 30.87
CA VAL A 60 19.48 -3.98 30.41
C VAL A 60 20.87 -4.12 29.80
N SER A 61 20.95 -4.09 28.47
CA SER A 61 22.21 -3.79 27.78
C SER A 61 22.37 -2.27 27.71
N ASN A 62 23.60 -1.76 27.83
CA ASN A 62 23.90 -0.33 27.68
C ASN A 62 23.72 0.18 26.22
N LEU A 63 23.20 -0.65 25.32
CA LEU A 63 22.96 -0.31 23.93
C LEU A 63 21.49 0.06 23.77
N ASP A 64 21.24 1.20 23.12
CA ASP A 64 19.90 1.60 22.70
C ASP A 64 19.25 0.43 21.94
N VAL A 65 18.18 -0.14 22.48
CA VAL A 65 17.49 -1.31 21.92
C VAL A 65 17.09 -1.08 20.46
N ARG A 66 16.83 0.18 20.07
CA ARG A 66 16.50 0.57 18.69
C ARG A 66 17.66 0.40 17.70
N ARG A 67 18.89 0.17 18.21
CA ARG A 67 20.11 -0.05 17.42
C ARG A 67 20.60 -1.50 17.48
N ASN A 68 19.88 -2.38 18.18
CA ASN A 68 20.27 -3.78 18.30
C ASN A 68 19.85 -4.59 17.07
N ILE A 69 20.67 -5.59 16.73
CA ILE A 69 20.34 -6.63 15.76
C ILE A 69 19.85 -7.84 16.54
N PHE A 70 18.58 -8.20 16.37
CA PHE A 70 17.99 -9.37 17.02
C PHE A 70 18.25 -10.64 16.20
N CYS A 71 18.67 -11.71 16.85
CA CYS A 71 19.06 -12.96 16.21
C CYS A 71 18.08 -14.09 16.54
N ASN A 72 17.23 -14.47 15.58
CA ASN A 72 16.38 -15.66 15.70
C ASN A 72 17.15 -16.97 15.46
N ARG A 73 18.18 -16.93 14.60
CA ARG A 73 19.07 -18.04 14.27
C ARG A 73 20.49 -17.50 14.14
N SER A 74 21.48 -18.31 14.51
CA SER A 74 22.89 -17.94 14.37
C SER A 74 23.25 -17.72 12.91
N LEU A 75 23.87 -16.59 12.60
CA LEU A 75 24.36 -16.24 11.26
C LEU A 75 25.81 -15.78 11.35
N ASN A 76 26.72 -16.49 10.69
CA ASN A 76 28.12 -16.10 10.63
C ASN A 76 28.36 -15.10 9.49
N MET A 77 28.44 -13.81 9.80
CA MET A 77 28.67 -12.77 8.79
C MET A 77 30.02 -12.92 8.05
N ARG A 78 30.99 -13.65 8.60
CA ARG A 78 32.25 -13.94 7.89
C ARG A 78 32.01 -14.82 6.66
N SER A 79 31.11 -15.81 6.74
CA SER A 79 30.85 -16.73 5.61
C SER A 79 29.97 -16.14 4.52
N ILE A 80 29.27 -15.03 4.80
CA ILE A 80 28.44 -14.34 3.80
C ILE A 80 29.34 -13.68 2.75
N LYS A 81 29.13 -14.00 1.47
CA LYS A 81 29.91 -13.44 0.35
C LYS A 81 29.23 -12.24 -0.29
N ALA A 82 27.91 -12.21 -0.27
CA ALA A 82 27.11 -11.15 -0.85
C ALA A 82 25.97 -10.74 0.09
N VAL A 83 25.61 -9.46 0.09
CA VAL A 83 24.47 -8.89 0.81
C VAL A 83 23.54 -8.27 -0.22
N GLY A 84 22.30 -8.78 -0.24
CA GLY A 84 21.23 -8.28 -1.09
C GLY A 84 20.30 -7.38 -0.32
N PHE A 85 19.95 -6.25 -0.91
CA PHE A 85 19.01 -5.30 -0.34
C PHE A 85 17.71 -5.27 -1.16
N ASP A 86 16.58 -5.22 -0.47
CA ASP A 86 15.40 -4.59 -1.05
C ASP A 86 15.58 -3.07 -1.04
N MET A 87 14.87 -2.35 -1.91
CA MET A 87 14.91 -0.89 -1.93
C MET A 87 13.80 -0.31 -1.03
N ASP A 88 12.54 -0.49 -1.43
CA ASP A 88 11.39 0.12 -0.77
C ASP A 88 11.21 -0.47 0.65
N TYR A 89 11.13 0.40 1.65
CA TYR A 89 11.05 0.06 3.09
C TYR A 89 12.24 -0.73 3.66
N THR A 90 13.34 -0.84 2.92
CA THR A 90 14.61 -1.41 3.43
C THR A 90 15.73 -0.37 3.35
N LEU A 91 16.18 -0.02 2.15
CA LEU A 91 17.12 1.10 1.95
C LEU A 91 16.38 2.44 2.02
N SER A 92 15.22 2.52 1.39
CA SER A 92 14.35 3.70 1.36
C SER A 92 13.31 3.60 2.46
N GLN A 93 13.50 4.34 3.55
CA GLN A 93 12.51 4.43 4.63
C GLN A 93 11.56 5.58 4.32
N TYR A 94 10.32 5.28 3.93
CA TYR A 94 9.31 6.29 3.66
C TYR A 94 8.71 6.87 4.96
N LYS A 95 8.34 8.15 4.90
CA LYS A 95 7.62 8.89 5.94
C LYS A 95 6.13 8.56 5.86
N PRO A 96 5.54 7.83 6.81
CA PRO A 96 4.12 7.44 6.75
C PRO A 96 3.18 8.65 6.61
N GLU A 97 3.48 9.74 7.33
CA GLU A 97 2.66 10.95 7.39
C GLU A 97 2.52 11.68 6.05
N THR A 98 3.46 11.48 5.10
CA THR A 98 3.40 12.08 3.77
C THR A 98 3.18 11.06 2.67
N PHE A 99 3.89 9.93 2.72
CA PHE A 99 3.89 8.95 1.63
C PHE A 99 2.65 8.07 1.64
N GLU A 100 2.22 7.56 2.81
CA GLU A 100 0.97 6.79 2.88
C GLU A 100 -0.25 7.68 2.63
N LYS A 101 -0.21 8.94 3.08
CA LYS A 101 -1.25 9.94 2.75
C LYS A 101 -1.34 10.18 1.25
N LEU A 102 -0.21 10.34 0.57
CA LEU A 102 -0.18 10.47 -0.90
C LEU A 102 -0.75 9.24 -1.59
N ALA A 103 -0.34 8.04 -1.16
CA ALA A 103 -0.85 6.79 -1.72
C ALA A 103 -2.37 6.66 -1.52
N HIS A 104 -2.87 6.98 -0.32
CA HIS A 104 -4.29 7.02 -0.02
C HIS A 104 -5.04 7.97 -0.95
N ASP A 105 -4.59 9.23 -1.07
CA ASP A 105 -5.28 10.25 -1.86
C ASP A 105 -5.35 9.88 -3.33
N LEU A 106 -4.24 9.43 -3.91
CA LEU A 106 -4.21 8.93 -5.29
C LEU A 106 -5.13 7.73 -5.48
N THR A 107 -5.18 6.81 -4.51
CA THR A 107 -6.08 5.64 -4.56
C THR A 107 -7.54 6.07 -4.58
N VAL A 108 -7.91 7.02 -3.72
CA VAL A 108 -9.26 7.57 -3.66
C VAL A 108 -9.62 8.27 -4.97
N GLU A 109 -8.71 9.07 -5.55
CA GLU A 109 -8.90 9.66 -6.88
C GLU A 109 -9.17 8.61 -7.96
N LYS A 110 -8.46 7.47 -7.94
CA LYS A 110 -8.72 6.38 -8.89
C LYS A 110 -10.05 5.70 -8.62
N LEU A 111 -10.40 5.42 -7.36
CA LEU A 111 -11.68 4.81 -7.02
C LEU A 111 -12.86 5.63 -7.54
N VAL A 112 -12.81 6.96 -7.34
CA VAL A 112 -13.82 7.88 -7.85
C VAL A 112 -13.79 7.95 -9.38
N GLY A 113 -12.65 8.33 -9.96
CA GLY A 113 -12.56 8.66 -11.38
C GLY A 113 -12.57 7.45 -12.34
N VAL A 114 -12.16 6.27 -11.87
CA VAL A 114 -12.01 5.07 -12.72
C VAL A 114 -12.99 3.96 -12.32
N PHE A 115 -13.19 3.74 -11.02
CA PHE A 115 -14.05 2.65 -10.53
C PHE A 115 -15.48 3.09 -10.21
N GLY A 116 -15.78 4.40 -10.35
CA GLY A 116 -17.14 4.94 -10.20
C GLY A 116 -17.64 5.02 -8.76
N TYR A 117 -16.73 5.07 -7.78
CA TYR A 117 -17.10 5.26 -6.38
C TYR A 117 -17.62 6.69 -6.14
N PRO A 118 -18.48 6.90 -5.14
CA PRO A 118 -19.12 8.20 -4.92
C PRO A 118 -18.11 9.26 -4.46
N GLU A 119 -18.22 10.48 -4.98
CA GLU A 119 -17.34 11.63 -4.67
C GLU A 119 -17.17 11.91 -3.17
N ILE A 120 -18.13 11.51 -2.33
CA ILE A 120 -18.04 11.67 -0.87
C ILE A 120 -16.78 11.03 -0.28
N ILE A 121 -16.25 9.96 -0.90
CA ILE A 121 -15.05 9.28 -0.39
C ILE A 121 -13.79 10.16 -0.52
N ALA A 122 -13.79 11.14 -1.43
CA ALA A 122 -12.69 12.12 -1.57
C ALA A 122 -12.56 13.05 -0.34
N THR A 123 -13.61 13.15 0.48
CA THR A 123 -13.60 13.95 1.71
C THR A 123 -13.06 13.19 2.92
N TRP A 124 -12.83 11.87 2.77
CA TRP A 124 -12.42 11.02 3.88
C TRP A 124 -10.99 11.31 4.32
N LYS A 125 -10.80 11.30 5.63
CA LYS A 125 -9.48 11.46 6.24
C LYS A 125 -8.82 10.09 6.39
N PHE A 126 -7.51 10.09 6.16
CA PHE A 126 -6.64 8.95 6.42
C PHE A 126 -5.78 9.25 7.66
N ASP A 127 -5.82 8.35 8.64
CA ASP A 127 -4.92 8.36 9.79
C ASP A 127 -3.98 7.15 9.72
N TRP A 128 -2.72 7.39 9.32
CA TRP A 128 -1.69 6.36 9.19
C TRP A 128 -1.38 5.63 10.50
N ARG A 129 -1.76 6.20 11.66
CA ARG A 129 -1.53 5.61 12.98
C ARG A 129 -2.57 4.55 13.35
N TYR A 130 -3.68 4.48 12.62
CA TYR A 130 -4.79 3.58 12.95
C TYR A 130 -4.41 2.12 12.71
N MET A 131 -3.61 1.85 11.68
CA MET A 131 -3.23 0.51 11.27
C MET A 131 -1.84 0.15 11.75
N VAL A 132 -1.64 -1.15 12.02
CA VAL A 132 -0.32 -1.70 12.33
C VAL A 132 -0.04 -2.91 11.44
N ARG A 133 1.23 -3.14 11.14
CA ARG A 133 1.66 -4.31 10.38
C ARG A 133 1.33 -5.62 11.11
N GLY A 134 1.04 -6.67 10.34
CA GLY A 134 0.73 -8.00 10.85
C GLY A 134 -0.70 -8.13 11.39
N LEU A 135 -1.62 -7.35 10.83
CA LEU A 135 -3.06 -7.60 10.90
C LEU A 135 -3.49 -8.41 9.67
N THR A 136 -4.66 -9.04 9.75
CA THR A 136 -5.24 -9.83 8.67
C THR A 136 -6.61 -9.28 8.29
N ILE A 137 -6.84 -9.07 7.01
CA ILE A 137 -8.10 -8.58 6.45
C ILE A 137 -8.96 -9.79 6.08
N ASP A 138 -10.16 -9.90 6.64
CA ASP A 138 -11.22 -10.81 6.20
C ASP A 138 -12.06 -10.09 5.15
N LYS A 139 -11.81 -10.40 3.87
CA LYS A 139 -12.43 -9.70 2.73
C LYS A 139 -13.91 -10.04 2.60
N GLN A 140 -14.31 -11.23 3.02
CA GLN A 140 -15.69 -11.69 2.95
C GLN A 140 -16.56 -10.96 3.96
N ARG A 141 -16.07 -10.80 5.19
CA ARG A 141 -16.84 -10.21 6.29
C ARG A 141 -16.56 -8.73 6.51
N GLY A 142 -15.54 -8.16 5.87
CA GLY A 142 -15.16 -6.77 6.07
C GLY A 142 -14.54 -6.53 7.44
N ASN A 143 -13.77 -7.51 7.94
CA ASN A 143 -13.16 -7.44 9.27
C ASN A 143 -11.64 -7.28 9.20
N ILE A 144 -11.07 -6.58 10.18
CA ILE A 144 -9.63 -6.53 10.42
C ILE A 144 -9.31 -7.31 11.70
N LEU A 145 -8.38 -8.25 11.61
CA LEU A 145 -8.11 -9.25 12.63
C LEU A 145 -6.68 -9.13 13.16
N LYS A 146 -6.54 -9.26 14.48
CA LYS A 146 -5.26 -9.60 15.11
C LYS A 146 -5.28 -11.06 15.53
N ILE A 147 -4.46 -11.86 14.88
CA ILE A 147 -4.41 -13.31 15.06
C ILE A 147 -3.09 -13.67 15.74
N ASP A 148 -3.13 -14.60 16.70
CA ASP A 148 -1.92 -15.14 17.31
C ASP A 148 -1.32 -16.30 16.49
N ARG A 149 -0.13 -16.77 16.91
CA ARG A 149 0.57 -17.89 16.25
C ARG A 149 -0.20 -19.21 16.23
N HIS A 150 -1.24 -19.35 17.05
CA HIS A 150 -2.10 -20.53 17.16
C HIS A 150 -3.42 -20.33 16.41
N LYS A 151 -3.50 -19.33 15.51
CA LYS A 151 -4.68 -19.00 14.70
C LYS A 151 -5.87 -18.52 15.53
N TYR A 152 -5.66 -18.07 16.77
CA TYR A 152 -6.73 -17.50 17.58
C TYR A 152 -6.90 -16.01 17.32
N VAL A 153 -8.14 -15.59 17.03
CA VAL A 153 -8.49 -14.18 16.80
C VAL A 153 -8.59 -13.42 18.13
N LYS A 154 -7.50 -12.73 18.49
CA LYS A 154 -7.36 -11.96 19.74
C LYS A 154 -8.17 -10.67 19.74
N ILE A 155 -8.21 -9.98 18.61
CA ILE A 155 -8.92 -8.71 18.41
C ILE A 155 -9.52 -8.77 17.00
N ALA A 156 -10.72 -8.24 16.81
CA ALA A 156 -11.32 -8.10 15.50
C ALA A 156 -12.16 -6.83 15.45
N TYR A 157 -12.09 -6.12 14.33
CA TYR A 157 -12.91 -4.95 14.04
C TYR A 157 -13.75 -5.23 12.80
N HIS A 158 -15.00 -4.79 12.80
CA HIS A 158 -15.85 -4.72 11.62
C HIS A 158 -16.05 -3.26 11.24
N GLY A 159 -15.53 -2.84 10.09
CA GLY A 159 -15.25 -1.41 9.89
C GLY A 159 -14.43 -0.91 11.07
N PHE A 160 -14.88 0.15 11.74
CA PHE A 160 -14.23 0.74 12.92
C PHE A 160 -14.79 0.26 14.26
N ARG A 161 -15.78 -0.64 14.26
CA ARG A 161 -16.37 -1.18 15.49
C ARG A 161 -15.64 -2.43 15.95
N GLU A 162 -15.11 -2.41 17.17
CA GLU A 162 -14.54 -3.61 17.78
C GLU A 162 -15.62 -4.67 18.01
N LEU A 163 -15.33 -5.91 17.60
CA LEU A 163 -16.18 -7.07 17.84
C LEU A 163 -15.95 -7.61 19.26
N SER A 164 -17.05 -7.79 19.98
CA SER A 164 -17.04 -8.41 21.31
C SER A 164 -16.48 -9.84 21.25
N ARG A 165 -16.05 -10.36 22.40
CA ARG A 165 -15.57 -11.75 22.51
C ARG A 165 -16.64 -12.75 22.06
N ALA A 166 -17.92 -12.46 22.30
CA ALA A 166 -19.03 -13.32 21.89
C ALA A 166 -19.20 -13.34 20.37
N GLU A 167 -19.20 -12.17 19.72
CA GLU A 167 -19.26 -12.05 18.25
C GLU A 167 -18.06 -12.72 17.59
N ARG A 168 -16.84 -12.46 18.07
CA ARG A 168 -15.63 -13.09 17.54
C ARG A 168 -15.68 -14.60 17.64
N ARG A 169 -16.20 -15.13 18.75
CA ARG A 169 -16.40 -16.57 18.90
C ARG A 169 -17.45 -17.09 17.93
N ALA A 170 -18.59 -16.43 17.80
CA ALA A 170 -19.63 -16.86 16.86
C ALA A 170 -19.12 -16.91 15.41
N ILE A 171 -18.20 -16.01 15.04
CA ILE A 171 -17.67 -15.92 13.68
C ILE A 171 -16.47 -16.85 13.44
N TYR A 172 -15.53 -16.93 14.39
CA TYR A 172 -14.21 -17.53 14.20
C TYR A 172 -13.90 -18.73 15.11
N SER A 173 -14.86 -19.26 15.88
CA SER A 173 -14.62 -20.45 16.73
C SER A 173 -14.63 -21.77 15.95
N ASP A 174 -15.25 -21.82 14.77
CA ASP A 174 -15.24 -23.02 13.96
C ASP A 174 -13.82 -23.26 13.44
N SER A 175 -13.28 -24.42 13.79
CA SER A 175 -11.85 -24.67 13.95
C SER A 175 -11.04 -24.85 12.67
N ASN A 176 -11.52 -24.40 11.50
CA ASN A 176 -10.89 -24.69 10.21
C ASN A 176 -10.59 -23.46 9.35
N PHE A 177 -10.51 -22.25 9.91
CA PHE A 177 -10.05 -21.10 9.13
C PHE A 177 -8.56 -21.25 8.76
N GLU A 178 -8.31 -21.41 7.47
CA GLU A 178 -7.03 -21.09 6.85
C GLU A 178 -7.07 -19.60 6.53
N PHE A 179 -6.41 -18.79 7.37
CA PHE A 179 -6.36 -17.32 7.28
C PHE A 179 -5.46 -16.85 6.13
N ASP A 180 -5.67 -17.45 4.97
CA ASP A 180 -4.85 -17.32 3.77
C ASP A 180 -5.69 -16.76 2.61
N GLU A 181 -5.00 -16.36 1.54
CA GLU A 181 -5.64 -15.98 0.28
C GLU A 181 -6.46 -17.16 -0.29
N PRO A 182 -7.62 -16.94 -0.96
CA PRO A 182 -8.10 -15.67 -1.50
C PRO A 182 -9.07 -14.89 -0.60
N ASP A 183 -9.49 -15.46 0.54
CA ASP A 183 -10.51 -14.85 1.40
C ASP A 183 -9.92 -13.90 2.44
N PHE A 184 -8.66 -14.14 2.83
CA PHE A 184 -7.91 -13.30 3.73
C PHE A 184 -6.74 -12.62 3.02
N ALA A 185 -6.31 -11.48 3.53
CA ALA A 185 -5.09 -10.80 3.09
C ALA A 185 -4.28 -10.36 4.31
N MET A 186 -2.96 -10.58 4.28
CA MET A 186 -2.06 -10.13 5.35
C MET A 186 -1.61 -8.71 5.09
N ILE A 187 -1.64 -7.85 6.11
CA ILE A 187 -1.00 -6.54 6.06
C ILE A 187 0.48 -6.72 6.37
N ASP A 188 1.25 -7.10 5.35
CA ASP A 188 2.68 -7.39 5.45
C ASP A 188 3.57 -6.28 4.86
N THR A 189 3.00 -5.36 4.10
CA THR A 189 3.69 -4.16 3.59
C THR A 189 3.08 -2.89 4.18
N LEU A 190 3.88 -1.83 4.25
CA LEU A 190 3.40 -0.52 4.72
C LEU A 190 2.41 0.10 3.72
N PHE A 191 2.48 -0.24 2.43
CA PHE A 191 1.45 0.11 1.44
C PHE A 191 0.07 -0.46 1.78
N SER A 192 0.02 -1.64 2.39
CA SER A 192 -1.23 -2.30 2.76
C SER A 192 -1.94 -1.64 3.95
N LEU A 193 -1.29 -0.73 4.68
CA LEU A 193 -1.91 -0.01 5.80
C LEU A 193 -2.99 0.95 5.30
N ALA A 194 -2.65 1.77 4.29
CA ALA A 194 -3.59 2.70 3.67
C ALA A 194 -4.77 1.97 3.02
N GLU A 195 -4.49 0.86 2.34
CA GLU A 195 -5.51 -0.03 1.74
C GLU A 195 -6.49 -0.56 2.78
N ALA A 196 -5.99 -1.06 3.92
CA ALA A 196 -6.83 -1.62 4.96
C ALA A 196 -7.72 -0.57 5.63
N HIS A 197 -7.18 0.63 5.88
CA HIS A 197 -7.95 1.73 6.43
C HIS A 197 -9.07 2.15 5.47
N LEU A 198 -8.75 2.33 4.19
CA LEU A 198 -9.74 2.68 3.19
C LEU A 198 -10.79 1.59 3.02
N PHE A 199 -10.39 0.31 3.08
CA PHE A 199 -11.33 -0.81 3.07
C PHE A 199 -12.29 -0.78 4.27
N MET A 200 -11.81 -0.48 5.48
CA MET A 200 -12.69 -0.29 6.65
C MET A 200 -13.71 0.84 6.44
N GLN A 201 -13.29 1.96 5.86
CA GLN A 201 -14.19 3.08 5.56
C GLN A 201 -15.25 2.70 4.52
N LEU A 202 -14.87 1.91 3.51
CA LEU A 202 -15.80 1.39 2.51
C LEU A 202 -16.79 0.37 3.09
N VAL A 203 -16.37 -0.45 4.07
CA VAL A 203 -17.27 -1.36 4.79
C VAL A 203 -18.33 -0.57 5.58
N GLU A 204 -17.95 0.47 6.31
CA GLU A 204 -18.91 1.35 7.00
C GLU A 204 -19.89 2.01 6.03
N LEU A 205 -19.39 2.47 4.87
CA LEU A 205 -20.25 3.04 3.83
C LEU A 205 -21.23 2.00 3.27
N GLN A 206 -20.77 0.77 3.06
CA GLN A 206 -21.63 -0.31 2.59
C GLN A 206 -22.71 -0.68 3.61
N ASP A 207 -22.39 -0.69 4.90
CA ASP A 207 -23.35 -1.06 5.94
C ASP A 207 -24.38 0.04 6.22
N SER A 208 -23.96 1.31 6.11
CA SER A 208 -24.81 2.46 6.44
C SER A 208 -25.58 3.03 5.25
N GLN A 209 -24.95 3.09 4.06
CA GLN A 209 -25.48 3.73 2.86
C GLN A 209 -25.10 2.94 1.59
N PRO A 210 -25.53 1.66 1.46
CA PRO A 210 -25.14 0.80 0.34
C PRO A 210 -25.54 1.35 -1.03
N ASP A 211 -26.61 2.14 -1.10
CA ASP A 211 -27.12 2.73 -2.34
C ASP A 211 -26.17 3.76 -2.97
N LEU A 212 -25.20 4.28 -2.20
CA LEU A 212 -24.17 5.18 -2.73
C LEU A 212 -23.03 4.45 -3.43
N LEU A 213 -22.84 3.15 -3.14
CA LEU A 213 -21.81 2.35 -3.79
C LEU A 213 -22.26 1.93 -5.19
N PRO A 214 -21.31 1.60 -6.08
CA PRO A 214 -21.64 0.98 -7.35
C PRO A 214 -22.55 -0.25 -7.13
N PRO A 215 -23.65 -0.42 -7.91
CA PRO A 215 -24.64 -1.46 -7.67
C PRO A 215 -24.04 -2.87 -7.63
N GLY A 216 -24.45 -3.66 -6.64
CA GLY A 216 -24.10 -5.08 -6.53
C GLY A 216 -22.68 -5.39 -6.07
N LYS A 217 -21.91 -4.41 -5.59
CA LYS A 217 -20.57 -4.64 -5.04
C LYS A 217 -20.63 -5.40 -3.72
N THR A 218 -19.95 -6.55 -3.66
CA THR A 218 -19.70 -7.30 -2.41
C THR A 218 -18.44 -6.79 -1.71
N ARG A 219 -18.21 -7.13 -0.43
CA ARG A 219 -17.00 -6.74 0.31
C ARG A 219 -15.70 -7.22 -0.37
N PRO A 220 -15.60 -8.45 -0.89
CA PRO A 220 -14.46 -8.85 -1.71
C PRO A 220 -14.27 -7.98 -2.96
N ASP A 221 -15.36 -7.52 -3.59
CA ASP A 221 -15.27 -6.60 -4.73
C ASP A 221 -14.71 -5.24 -4.32
N LEU A 222 -15.14 -4.71 -3.15
CA LEU A 222 -14.60 -3.45 -2.62
C LEU A 222 -13.10 -3.55 -2.39
N TYR A 223 -12.64 -4.64 -1.74
CA TYR A 223 -11.22 -4.86 -1.50
C TYR A 223 -10.44 -5.00 -2.82
N ARG A 224 -10.98 -5.76 -3.78
CA ARG A 224 -10.36 -5.93 -5.11
C ARG A 224 -10.21 -4.58 -5.82
N ASP A 225 -11.23 -3.74 -5.78
CA ASP A 225 -11.19 -2.42 -6.42
C ASP A 225 -10.17 -1.50 -5.74
N VAL A 226 -10.09 -1.49 -4.40
CA VAL A 226 -9.04 -0.77 -3.64
C VAL A 226 -7.66 -1.23 -4.10
N ARG A 227 -7.43 -2.55 -4.15
CA ARG A 227 -6.14 -3.10 -4.56
C ARG A 227 -5.80 -2.76 -6.00
N ALA A 228 -6.79 -2.83 -6.90
CA ALA A 228 -6.63 -2.46 -8.31
C ALA A 228 -6.34 -0.96 -8.48
N ALA A 229 -6.94 -0.10 -7.66
CA ALA A 229 -6.66 1.32 -7.63
C ALA A 229 -5.22 1.61 -7.16
N VAL A 230 -4.75 0.96 -6.10
CA VAL A 230 -3.35 1.06 -5.66
C VAL A 230 -2.38 0.58 -6.74
N ASP A 231 -2.66 -0.58 -7.35
CA ASP A 231 -1.85 -1.09 -8.46
C ASP A 231 -1.80 -0.10 -9.62
N LEU A 232 -2.92 0.57 -9.92
CA LEU A 232 -2.98 1.60 -10.96
C LEU A 232 -2.09 2.79 -10.63
N CYS A 233 -2.09 3.29 -9.39
CA CYS A 233 -1.21 4.37 -8.94
C CYS A 233 0.29 4.02 -9.10
N HIS A 234 0.65 2.75 -8.91
CA HIS A 234 2.03 2.28 -9.10
C HIS A 234 2.41 2.13 -10.59
N ARG A 235 1.44 1.75 -11.43
CA ARG A 235 1.64 1.50 -12.87
C ARG A 235 1.62 2.79 -13.69
N ASP A 236 0.70 3.70 -13.40
CA ASP A 236 0.57 4.97 -14.13
C ASP A 236 1.64 6.00 -13.74
N GLY A 237 2.40 5.71 -12.69
CA GLY A 237 3.53 6.50 -12.24
C GLY A 237 3.16 7.73 -11.44
N SER A 238 1.88 7.96 -11.12
CA SER A 238 1.41 9.10 -10.32
C SER A 238 2.17 9.22 -8.98
N LEU A 239 2.27 8.11 -8.25
CA LEU A 239 3.01 8.05 -6.98
C LEU A 239 4.50 8.37 -7.20
N LYS A 240 5.10 7.78 -8.23
CA LYS A 240 6.52 7.91 -8.55
C LYS A 240 6.90 9.32 -8.96
N GLN A 241 6.05 9.98 -9.75
CA GLN A 241 6.25 11.36 -10.20
C GLN A 241 6.23 12.35 -9.03
N ALA A 242 5.27 12.17 -8.11
CA ALA A 242 5.18 13.00 -6.91
C ALA A 242 6.43 12.86 -6.03
N VAL A 243 6.92 11.64 -5.82
CA VAL A 243 8.17 11.39 -5.08
C VAL A 243 9.38 11.97 -5.81
N ALA A 244 9.47 11.79 -7.13
CA ALA A 244 10.61 12.27 -7.92
C ALA A 244 10.75 13.81 -7.92
N LYS A 245 9.64 14.52 -7.74
CA LYS A 245 9.62 15.99 -7.63
C LYS A 245 10.21 16.49 -6.31
N ASP A 246 9.97 15.77 -5.21
CA ASP A 246 10.43 16.15 -3.87
C ASP A 246 10.67 14.89 -3.01
N PRO A 247 11.79 14.17 -3.20
CA PRO A 247 12.04 12.92 -2.48
C PRO A 247 12.13 13.11 -0.97
N ALA A 248 12.72 14.24 -0.51
CA ALA A 248 12.92 14.54 0.90
C ALA A 248 11.61 14.71 1.67
N LYS A 249 10.52 15.10 0.99
CA LYS A 249 9.18 15.13 1.61
C LYS A 249 8.67 13.73 1.97
N TYR A 250 9.05 12.70 1.22
CA TYR A 250 8.48 11.34 1.35
C TYR A 250 9.43 10.31 1.93
N ILE A 251 10.75 10.52 1.84
CA ILE A 251 11.77 9.55 2.24
C ILE A 251 12.61 10.17 3.36
N HIS A 252 12.95 9.37 4.38
CA HIS A 252 13.90 9.74 5.40
C HIS A 252 15.33 9.70 4.84
N GLU A 253 16.06 10.80 5.04
CA GLU A 253 17.51 10.80 4.82
C GLU A 253 18.20 10.07 5.97
N ASP A 254 19.13 9.18 5.64
CA ASP A 254 20.03 8.57 6.62
C ASP A 254 21.48 8.69 6.14
N SER A 255 22.19 9.69 6.70
CA SER A 255 23.60 9.95 6.40
C SER A 255 24.53 8.78 6.74
N ARG A 256 24.08 7.81 7.56
CA ARG A 256 24.87 6.63 7.94
C ARG A 256 24.78 5.52 6.91
N LEU A 257 23.80 5.57 6.00
CA LEU A 257 23.60 4.53 4.99
C LEU A 257 24.86 4.33 4.13
N ILE A 258 25.47 5.44 3.69
CA ILE A 258 26.72 5.42 2.90
C ILE A 258 27.83 4.71 3.67
N GLY A 259 28.02 5.04 4.94
CA GLY A 259 29.02 4.40 5.79
C GLY A 259 28.80 2.89 5.98
N ILE A 260 27.53 2.44 6.02
CA ILE A 260 27.19 1.01 6.07
C ILE A 260 27.55 0.32 4.75
N MET A 261 27.28 0.95 3.62
CA MET A 261 27.65 0.42 2.30
C MET A 261 29.18 0.27 2.18
N ASP A 262 29.93 1.31 2.57
CA ASP A 262 31.38 1.30 2.55
C ASP A 262 31.97 0.25 3.49
N MET A 263 31.39 0.07 4.68
CA MET A 263 31.77 -0.98 5.61
C MET A 263 31.65 -2.37 4.99
N TYR A 264 30.53 -2.67 4.31
CA TYR A 264 30.36 -3.96 3.65
C TYR A 264 31.35 -4.17 2.51
N ARG A 265 31.58 -3.14 1.69
CA ARG A 265 32.56 -3.19 0.58
C ARG A 265 33.98 -3.40 1.09
N ALA A 266 34.38 -2.66 2.13
CA ALA A 266 35.68 -2.80 2.79
C ALA A 266 35.87 -4.20 3.41
N ALA A 267 34.80 -4.83 3.89
CA ALA A 267 34.80 -6.21 4.36
C ALA A 267 34.82 -7.27 3.22
N GLY A 268 34.98 -6.83 1.97
CA GLY A 268 35.04 -7.70 0.79
C GLY A 268 33.70 -8.34 0.42
N LYS A 269 32.57 -7.78 0.88
CA LYS A 269 31.24 -8.27 0.53
C LYS A 269 30.81 -7.73 -0.82
N LYS A 270 30.18 -8.59 -1.62
CA LYS A 270 29.48 -8.18 -2.83
C LYS A 270 28.12 -7.59 -2.48
N LEU A 271 27.76 -6.45 -3.04
CA LEU A 271 26.49 -5.79 -2.76
C LEU A 271 25.58 -5.84 -3.97
N PHE A 272 24.30 -6.13 -3.75
CA PHE A 272 23.31 -6.00 -4.81
C PHE A 272 21.99 -5.46 -4.28
N VAL A 273 21.25 -4.79 -5.15
CA VAL A 273 19.86 -4.39 -4.89
C VAL A 273 18.94 -5.20 -5.81
N ALA A 274 17.85 -5.73 -5.25
CA ALA A 274 16.83 -6.46 -5.98
C ALA A 274 15.44 -5.93 -5.60
N THR A 275 14.87 -5.09 -6.45
CA THR A 275 13.60 -4.39 -6.20
C THR A 275 12.53 -4.69 -7.23
N ASN A 276 11.26 -4.68 -6.81
CA ASN A 276 10.10 -4.76 -7.71
C ASN A 276 9.84 -3.44 -8.44
N SER A 277 10.38 -2.32 -7.96
CA SER A 277 10.28 -1.03 -8.64
C SER A 277 11.11 -1.05 -9.94
N LEU A 278 10.62 -0.33 -10.94
CA LEU A 278 11.29 -0.19 -12.24
C LEU A 278 12.47 0.78 -12.15
N TRP A 279 13.32 0.76 -13.18
CA TRP A 279 14.55 1.55 -13.27
C TRP A 279 14.33 3.03 -12.98
N ASP A 280 13.39 3.69 -13.65
CA ASP A 280 13.22 5.15 -13.54
C ASP A 280 12.98 5.62 -12.09
N TYR A 281 12.21 4.84 -11.33
CA TYR A 281 11.96 5.14 -9.93
C TYR A 281 13.13 4.76 -9.03
N THR A 282 13.75 3.60 -9.29
CA THR A 282 14.94 3.15 -8.57
C THR A 282 16.06 4.20 -8.69
N HIS A 283 16.28 4.72 -9.90
CA HIS A 283 17.29 5.72 -10.18
C HIS A 283 17.03 7.04 -9.42
N VAL A 284 15.77 7.43 -9.25
CA VAL A 284 15.38 8.60 -8.43
C VAL A 284 15.71 8.36 -6.96
N VAL A 285 15.24 7.25 -6.39
CA VAL A 285 15.36 6.95 -4.96
C VAL A 285 16.83 6.75 -4.58
N MET A 286 17.59 6.00 -5.39
CA MET A 286 18.97 5.68 -5.08
C MET A 286 19.92 6.88 -5.21
N ASN A 287 19.69 7.80 -6.17
CA ASN A 287 20.40 9.08 -6.20
C ASN A 287 20.13 9.89 -4.93
N PHE A 288 18.86 9.99 -4.52
CA PHE A 288 18.52 10.72 -3.30
C PHE A 288 19.23 10.13 -2.07
N LEU A 289 19.18 8.80 -1.90
CA LEU A 289 19.73 8.12 -0.72
C LEU A 289 21.26 8.08 -0.66
N LEU A 290 21.93 7.86 -1.80
CA LEU A 290 23.38 7.57 -1.81
C LEU A 290 24.25 8.72 -2.30
N THR A 291 23.67 9.69 -3.03
CA THR A 291 24.41 10.84 -3.56
C THR A 291 23.79 12.19 -3.17
N GLY A 292 22.60 12.19 -2.56
CA GLY A 292 21.85 13.40 -2.23
C GLY A 292 21.34 14.17 -3.47
N ARG A 293 21.42 13.59 -4.67
CA ARG A 293 21.08 14.27 -5.91
C ARG A 293 19.61 14.12 -6.27
N VAL A 294 19.01 15.20 -6.77
CA VAL A 294 17.60 15.26 -7.17
C VAL A 294 17.45 15.95 -8.53
N GLY A 295 16.26 15.88 -9.13
CA GLY A 295 15.99 16.57 -10.40
C GLY A 295 16.96 16.20 -11.53
N SER A 296 17.46 17.23 -12.24
CA SER A 296 18.41 17.09 -13.34
C SER A 296 19.82 16.67 -12.90
N ASP A 297 20.15 16.78 -11.62
CA ASP A 297 21.50 16.55 -11.13
C ASP A 297 21.79 15.05 -10.90
N ARG A 298 20.75 14.21 -10.95
CA ARG A 298 20.87 12.75 -10.84
C ARG A 298 21.81 12.18 -11.91
N ASN A 299 22.60 11.19 -11.52
CA ASN A 299 23.47 10.45 -12.43
C ASN A 299 23.64 9.01 -11.94
N GLU A 300 24.57 8.27 -12.55
CA GLU A 300 24.79 6.85 -12.30
C GLU A 300 25.82 6.54 -11.20
N GLU A 301 26.35 7.55 -10.49
CA GLU A 301 27.38 7.36 -9.45
C GLU A 301 26.91 6.43 -8.31
N TRP A 302 25.61 6.43 -8.00
CA TRP A 302 25.07 5.54 -6.97
C TRP A 302 25.24 4.04 -7.33
N LEU A 303 25.40 3.70 -8.62
CA LEU A 303 25.65 2.33 -9.06
C LEU A 303 26.98 1.80 -8.53
N GLU A 304 27.96 2.67 -8.24
CA GLU A 304 29.28 2.27 -7.74
C GLU A 304 29.23 1.57 -6.36
N TYR A 305 28.12 1.74 -5.63
CA TYR A 305 27.88 1.06 -4.36
C TYR A 305 27.44 -0.40 -4.54
N PHE A 306 27.02 -0.83 -5.74
CA PHE A 306 26.48 -2.17 -5.99
C PHE A 306 27.25 -2.89 -7.09
N ASP A 307 27.52 -4.18 -6.87
CA ASP A 307 28.04 -5.07 -7.91
C ASP A 307 26.94 -5.49 -8.90
N VAL A 308 25.68 -5.55 -8.45
CA VAL A 308 24.52 -5.92 -9.29
C VAL A 308 23.30 -5.09 -8.90
N VAL A 309 22.58 -4.58 -9.90
CA VAL A 309 21.31 -3.87 -9.73
C VAL A 309 20.22 -4.61 -10.52
N ILE A 310 19.18 -5.08 -9.83
CA ILE A 310 18.05 -5.80 -10.42
C ILE A 310 16.77 -5.02 -10.12
N THR A 311 16.15 -4.47 -11.16
CA THR A 311 14.88 -3.73 -11.08
C THR A 311 13.74 -4.52 -11.70
N GLY A 312 12.51 -4.31 -11.25
CA GLY A 312 11.34 -5.03 -11.75
C GLY A 312 11.41 -6.54 -11.53
N CYS A 313 12.09 -7.00 -10.47
CA CYS A 313 12.46 -8.41 -10.34
C CYS A 313 11.30 -9.38 -10.11
N GLY A 314 10.13 -8.90 -9.68
CA GLY A 314 8.92 -9.72 -9.56
C GLY A 314 8.92 -10.66 -8.34
N LYS A 315 9.46 -10.22 -7.20
CA LYS A 315 9.34 -10.93 -5.91
C LYS A 315 7.87 -11.18 -5.57
N PRO A 316 7.51 -12.36 -5.01
CA PRO A 316 8.41 -13.42 -4.55
C PRO A 316 8.83 -14.42 -5.66
N ALA A 317 8.27 -14.34 -6.87
CA ALA A 317 8.56 -15.28 -7.95
C ALA A 317 10.06 -15.30 -8.32
N PHE A 318 10.76 -14.16 -8.18
CA PHE A 318 12.21 -14.07 -8.33
C PHE A 318 13.00 -15.12 -7.52
N PHE A 319 12.55 -15.44 -6.30
CA PHE A 319 13.25 -16.38 -5.42
C PHE A 319 12.81 -17.83 -5.60
N ASN A 320 11.57 -18.03 -6.05
CA ASN A 320 10.91 -19.33 -6.04
C ASN A 320 10.82 -19.98 -7.43
N SER A 321 10.84 -19.17 -8.48
CA SER A 321 10.72 -19.66 -9.85
C SER A 321 12.10 -19.97 -10.43
N ARG A 322 12.22 -21.08 -11.15
CA ARG A 322 13.41 -21.42 -11.95
C ARG A 322 13.39 -20.77 -13.34
N GLN A 323 12.46 -19.85 -13.60
CA GLN A 323 12.36 -19.24 -14.93
C GLN A 323 13.44 -18.18 -15.08
N ALA A 324 14.33 -18.39 -16.05
CA ALA A 324 15.21 -17.35 -16.55
C ALA A 324 14.32 -16.23 -17.14
N HIS A 325 14.33 -15.06 -16.51
CA HIS A 325 13.86 -13.85 -17.16
C HIS A 325 14.86 -13.55 -18.28
N VAL A 326 14.47 -13.86 -19.52
CA VAL A 326 15.22 -13.56 -20.75
C VAL A 326 14.98 -12.12 -21.16
#